data_AF-A0A962D1Z5-F1
#
_entry.id   AF-A0A962D1Z5-F1
#
_cell.length_a   1.000
_cell.length_b   1.000
_cell.length_c   1.000
_cell.angle_alpha   90.00
_cell.angle_beta   90.00
_cell.angle_gamma   90.00
#
_symmetry.space_group_name_H-M   'P 1'
#
loop_
_entity.id
_entity.type
_entity.pdbx_description
1 polymer ?
#
loop_
_entity_poly.entity_id
_entity_poly.type
_entity_poly.pdbx_seq_one_letter_code
_entity_poly.pdbx_strand_id
1 'polypeptide(L)'
;MRQSPPPATSTPPNPLPGALPLAELVPLLEARARAGDGAAACRLGVELSKCRHMLRSLPTAPDEQMDETRWREQGRSDAQIASLRDQRRRRLHQRAACEALPPELIDRAPWFMLQAALAGNASAMVAFARLEGVTMAGLVADPALYEQYRLHAFGLWERALHQGSMDALWLWYGAVNDGWQKLPLFGVLPPEYRPVERPLALIERVNDAGRLPASVHMQQMISSSNNASRPPISISSEAREWADAFYRRHLEASTELVLADARQRLMLDHFSLIGEVKDLQELAARSEELEATAYNERCSSTGAD
;
A
#
# COMPACT_ATOMS: atom_id res chain seq x y z
N MET A 1 -42.43 -0.32 -23.89
CA MET A 1 -41.96 -0.78 -22.57
C MET A 1 -40.53 -1.27 -22.75
N ARG A 2 -39.51 -0.59 -22.21
CA ARG A 2 -38.12 -1.07 -22.26
C ARG A 2 -37.94 -2.03 -21.09
N GLN A 3 -37.72 -3.32 -21.37
CA GLN A 3 -37.40 -4.30 -20.33
C GLN A 3 -36.01 -3.95 -19.77
N SER A 4 -35.94 -3.71 -18.47
CA SER A 4 -34.65 -3.58 -17.79
C SER A 4 -33.89 -4.90 -17.95
N PRO A 5 -32.62 -4.89 -18.39
CA PRO A 5 -31.84 -6.11 -18.48
C PRO A 5 -31.80 -6.79 -17.10
N PRO A 6 -31.88 -8.14 -17.05
CA PRO A 6 -31.80 -8.87 -15.80
C PRO A 6 -30.49 -8.52 -15.08
N PRO A 7 -30.50 -8.39 -13.73
CA PRO A 7 -29.29 -8.12 -12.97
C PRO A 7 -28.28 -9.23 -13.27
N ALA A 8 -27.11 -8.86 -13.77
CA ALA A 8 -26.02 -9.81 -13.99
C ALA A 8 -25.69 -10.44 -12.63
N THR A 9 -25.97 -11.73 -12.49
CA THR A 9 -25.56 -12.53 -11.33
C THR A 9 -24.05 -12.63 -11.37
N SER A 10 -23.37 -11.70 -10.70
CA SER A 10 -21.93 -11.74 -10.51
C SER A 10 -21.59 -12.89 -9.57
N THR A 11 -21.16 -14.02 -10.11
CA THR A 11 -20.49 -15.05 -9.32
C THR A 11 -19.35 -14.38 -8.56
N PRO A 12 -19.23 -14.57 -7.22
CA PRO A 12 -18.15 -13.97 -6.46
C PRO A 12 -16.80 -14.41 -7.08
N PRO A 13 -15.89 -13.46 -7.37
CA PRO A 13 -14.62 -13.81 -7.99
C PRO A 13 -13.85 -14.78 -7.10
N ASN A 14 -13.24 -15.80 -7.71
CA ASN A 14 -12.35 -16.73 -7.01
C ASN A 14 -11.30 -15.95 -6.19
N PRO A 15 -10.84 -16.43 -5.04
CA PRO A 15 -9.78 -15.75 -4.30
C PRO A 15 -8.57 -15.46 -5.21
N LEU A 16 -7.90 -14.32 -5.00
CA LEU A 16 -6.66 -14.02 -5.72
C LEU A 16 -5.56 -14.96 -5.21
N PRO A 17 -4.68 -15.47 -6.10
CA PRO A 17 -3.54 -16.25 -5.66
C PRO A 17 -2.62 -15.40 -4.78
N GLY A 18 -2.10 -16.00 -3.71
CA GLY A 18 -1.20 -15.35 -2.76
C GLY A 18 0.23 -15.24 -3.29
N ALA A 19 1.15 -16.01 -2.70
CA ALA A 19 2.59 -15.88 -2.89
C ALA A 19 3.12 -16.55 -4.19
N LEU A 20 2.64 -16.11 -5.35
CA LEU A 20 3.24 -16.49 -6.64
C LEU A 20 4.43 -15.57 -6.99
N PRO A 21 5.47 -16.09 -7.67
CA PRO A 21 6.50 -15.27 -8.29
C PRO A 21 5.87 -14.24 -9.24
N LEU A 22 6.45 -13.04 -9.32
CA LEU A 22 5.87 -11.93 -10.10
C LEU A 22 5.62 -12.29 -11.57
N ALA A 23 6.53 -13.05 -12.18
CA ALA A 23 6.43 -13.50 -13.58
C ALA A 23 5.22 -14.40 -13.84
N GLU A 24 4.79 -15.18 -12.85
CA GLU A 24 3.61 -16.05 -12.93
C GLU A 24 2.34 -15.30 -12.51
N LEU A 25 2.46 -14.41 -11.52
CA LEU A 25 1.36 -13.64 -10.97
C LEU A 25 0.78 -12.65 -11.98
N VAL A 26 1.64 -11.93 -12.72
CA VAL A 26 1.23 -10.83 -13.61
C VAL A 26 0.29 -11.31 -14.72
N PRO A 27 0.59 -12.35 -15.52
CA PRO A 27 -0.30 -12.82 -16.57
C PRO A 27 -1.68 -13.24 -16.05
N LEU A 28 -1.72 -13.89 -14.88
CA LEU A 28 -2.97 -14.33 -14.25
C LEU A 28 -3.82 -13.13 -13.81
N LEU A 29 -3.23 -12.16 -13.12
CA LEU A 29 -3.95 -10.96 -12.68
C LEU A 29 -4.41 -10.12 -13.87
N GLU A 30 -3.61 -10.00 -14.92
CA GLU A 30 -3.97 -9.25 -16.11
C GLU A 30 -5.16 -9.87 -16.84
N ALA A 31 -5.19 -11.20 -16.98
CA ALA A 31 -6.32 -11.89 -17.59
C ALA A 31 -7.63 -11.65 -16.79
N ARG A 32 -7.56 -11.73 -15.46
CA ARG A 32 -8.71 -11.46 -14.58
C ARG A 32 -9.14 -10.00 -14.62
N ALA A 33 -8.19 -9.07 -14.56
CA ALA A 33 -8.46 -7.65 -14.70
C ALA A 33 -9.16 -7.36 -16.03
N ARG A 34 -8.69 -7.94 -17.15
CA ARG A 34 -9.36 -7.81 -18.46
C ARG A 34 -10.79 -8.37 -18.47
N ALA A 35 -11.08 -9.36 -17.63
CA ALA A 35 -12.44 -9.89 -17.43
C ALA A 35 -13.33 -9.02 -16.51
N GLY A 36 -12.84 -7.86 -16.04
CA GLY A 36 -13.59 -6.94 -15.19
C GLY A 36 -13.39 -7.14 -13.68
N ASP A 37 -12.46 -8.01 -13.27
CA ASP A 37 -12.16 -8.23 -11.85
C ASP A 37 -11.41 -7.03 -11.25
N GLY A 38 -12.13 -6.18 -10.52
CA GLY A 38 -11.58 -4.99 -9.86
C GLY A 38 -10.53 -5.31 -8.80
N ALA A 39 -10.63 -6.45 -8.11
CA ALA A 39 -9.64 -6.85 -7.11
C ALA A 39 -8.33 -7.28 -7.77
N ALA A 40 -8.42 -8.05 -8.87
CA ALA A 40 -7.25 -8.41 -9.67
C ALA A 40 -6.58 -7.17 -10.28
N ALA A 41 -7.38 -6.23 -10.81
CA ALA A 41 -6.88 -4.96 -11.33
C ALA A 41 -6.15 -4.15 -10.24
N CYS A 42 -6.71 -4.09 -9.03
CA CYS A 42 -6.06 -3.40 -7.90
C CYS A 42 -4.71 -4.02 -7.58
N ARG A 43 -4.68 -5.36 -7.44
CA ARG A 43 -3.45 -6.09 -7.10
C ARG A 43 -2.38 -5.91 -8.19
N LEU A 44 -2.78 -6.01 -9.46
CA LEU A 44 -1.88 -5.82 -10.60
C LEU A 44 -1.32 -4.40 -10.63
N GLY A 45 -2.18 -3.39 -10.48
CA GLY A 45 -1.77 -1.99 -10.42
C GLY A 45 -0.73 -1.75 -9.34
N VAL A 46 -0.92 -2.28 -8.13
CA VAL A 46 0.03 -2.16 -7.02
C VAL A 46 1.39 -2.77 -7.37
N GLU A 47 1.43 -4.00 -7.89
CA GLU A 47 2.70 -4.66 -8.23
C GLU A 47 3.43 -3.94 -9.37
N LEU A 48 2.71 -3.47 -10.39
CA LEU A 48 3.30 -2.70 -11.49
C LEU A 48 3.79 -1.32 -11.02
N SER A 49 3.07 -0.64 -10.12
CA SER A 49 3.53 0.63 -9.53
C SER A 49 4.80 0.44 -8.69
N LYS A 50 4.93 -0.67 -7.95
CA LYS A 50 6.18 -1.02 -7.25
C LYS A 50 7.33 -1.22 -8.23
N CYS A 51 7.11 -1.97 -9.32
CA CYS A 51 8.11 -2.15 -10.37
C CYS A 51 8.53 -0.82 -10.98
N ARG A 52 7.56 0.03 -11.34
CA ARG A 52 7.81 1.36 -11.89
C ARG A 52 8.64 2.23 -10.94
N HIS A 53 8.30 2.25 -9.65
CA HIS A 53 9.07 2.98 -8.65
C HIS A 53 10.50 2.42 -8.52
N MET A 54 10.63 1.10 -8.41
CA MET A 54 11.93 0.44 -8.25
C MET A 54 12.86 0.69 -9.43
N LEU A 55 12.37 0.58 -10.67
CA LEU A 55 13.18 0.80 -11.88
C LEU A 55 13.56 2.28 -12.08
N ARG A 56 12.77 3.23 -11.55
CA ARG A 56 13.05 4.67 -11.65
C ARG A 56 13.92 5.20 -10.52
N SER A 57 13.78 4.66 -9.32
CA SER A 57 14.44 5.16 -8.11
C SER A 57 15.76 4.47 -7.82
N LEU A 58 15.97 3.25 -8.32
CA LEU A 58 17.26 2.58 -8.18
C LEU A 58 18.15 2.95 -9.38
N PRO A 59 19.33 3.57 -9.16
CA PRO A 59 20.27 3.79 -10.24
C PRO A 59 20.59 2.46 -10.93
N THR A 60 20.67 2.45 -12.26
CA THR A 60 21.24 1.33 -13.04
C THR A 60 22.72 1.24 -12.66
N ALA A 61 23.07 0.34 -11.74
CA ALA A 61 24.31 0.41 -10.96
C ALA A 61 25.58 0.35 -11.82
N PRO A 62 26.56 1.21 -11.47
CA PRO A 62 27.66 0.77 -10.60
C PRO A 62 27.56 1.20 -9.12
N ASP A 63 26.77 2.23 -8.77
CA ASP A 63 26.74 2.83 -7.41
C ASP A 63 26.20 1.94 -6.28
N GLU A 64 25.53 0.83 -6.60
CA GLU A 64 25.08 -0.11 -5.57
C GLU A 64 26.22 -0.97 -5.01
N GLN A 65 27.42 -0.92 -5.60
CA GLN A 65 28.66 -1.31 -4.90
C GLN A 65 29.05 -0.24 -3.88
N MET A 66 28.12 0.18 -3.01
CA MET A 66 28.52 0.71 -1.72
C MET A 66 29.29 -0.43 -1.03
N ASP A 67 30.59 -0.31 -1.07
CA ASP A 67 31.52 -1.31 -0.60
C ASP A 67 31.30 -1.48 0.91
N GLU A 68 31.30 -2.72 1.40
CA GLU A 68 31.06 -3.01 2.83
C GLU A 68 32.03 -2.23 3.73
N THR A 69 33.20 -1.91 3.17
CA THR A 69 34.19 -0.95 3.66
C THR A 69 33.56 0.36 4.14
N ARG A 70 32.69 0.99 3.33
CA ARG A 70 32.03 2.27 3.67
C ARG A 70 31.04 2.12 4.84
N TRP A 71 30.34 0.98 4.93
CA TRP A 71 29.46 0.73 6.08
C TRP A 71 30.26 0.53 7.37
N ARG A 72 31.40 -0.15 7.30
CA ARG A 72 32.33 -0.28 8.42
C ARG A 72 32.91 1.07 8.84
N GLU A 73 33.31 1.91 7.89
CA GLU A 73 33.78 3.28 8.15
C GLU A 73 32.70 4.15 8.83
N GLN A 74 31.42 3.88 8.57
CA GLN A 74 30.29 4.51 9.26
C GLN A 74 30.00 3.92 10.65
N GLY A 75 30.86 3.02 11.16
CA GLY A 75 30.71 2.39 12.48
C GLY A 75 29.55 1.41 12.56
N ARG A 76 29.06 0.88 11.43
CA ARG A 76 28.01 -0.16 11.44
C ARG A 76 28.58 -1.46 12.00
N SER A 77 27.80 -2.14 12.84
CA SER A 77 28.17 -3.47 13.33
C SER A 77 28.02 -4.52 12.24
N ASP A 78 28.68 -5.68 12.41
CA ASP A 78 28.57 -6.79 11.46
C ASP A 78 27.14 -7.28 11.26
N ALA A 79 26.31 -7.27 12.32
CA ALA A 79 24.89 -7.61 12.23
C ALA A 79 24.10 -6.61 11.37
N GLN A 80 24.40 -5.30 11.50
CA GLN A 80 23.79 -4.27 10.66
C GLN A 80 24.23 -4.42 9.21
N ILE A 81 25.50 -4.72 8.97
CA ILE A 81 26.05 -4.97 7.62
C ILE A 81 25.38 -6.19 6.98
N ALA A 82 25.24 -7.30 7.71
CA ALA A 82 24.53 -8.49 7.23
C ALA A 82 23.07 -8.18 6.87
N SER A 83 22.35 -7.43 7.72
CA SER A 83 20.97 -7.01 7.44
C SER A 83 20.86 -6.14 6.17
N LEU A 84 21.78 -5.18 5.99
CA LEU A 84 21.86 -4.35 4.79
C LEU A 84 22.16 -5.16 3.53
N ARG A 85 23.07 -6.14 3.63
CA ARG A 85 23.40 -7.08 2.54
C ARG A 85 22.17 -7.89 2.12
N ASP A 86 21.43 -8.42 3.08
CA ASP A 86 20.20 -9.16 2.82
C ASP A 86 19.10 -8.28 2.22
N GLN A 87 18.93 -7.05 2.71
CA GLN A 87 18.01 -6.08 2.12
C GLN A 87 18.39 -5.76 0.67
N ARG A 88 19.68 -5.59 0.39
CA ARG A 88 20.19 -5.38 -0.97
C ARG A 88 19.92 -6.58 -1.87
N ARG A 89 20.22 -7.80 -1.40
CA ARG A 89 19.93 -9.04 -2.16
C ARG A 89 18.45 -9.13 -2.52
N ARG A 90 17.55 -8.88 -1.56
CA ARG A 90 16.09 -8.86 -1.80
C ARG A 90 15.69 -7.81 -2.84
N ARG A 91 16.23 -6.59 -2.76
CA ARG A 91 15.97 -5.52 -3.74
C ARG A 91 16.46 -5.89 -5.14
N LEU A 92 17.63 -6.50 -5.27
CA LEU A 92 18.16 -6.96 -6.55
C LEU A 92 17.28 -8.06 -7.17
N HIS A 93 16.82 -9.03 -6.38
CA HIS A 93 15.89 -10.04 -6.87
C HIS A 93 14.55 -9.43 -7.31
N GLN A 94 14.00 -8.49 -6.53
CA GLN A 94 12.78 -7.78 -6.90
C GLN A 94 12.98 -6.98 -8.19
N ARG A 95 14.11 -6.28 -8.32
CA ARG A 95 14.47 -5.51 -9.51
C ARG A 95 14.54 -6.41 -10.75
N ALA A 96 15.27 -7.52 -10.67
CA ALA A 96 15.38 -8.48 -11.76
C ALA A 96 14.00 -9.03 -12.18
N ALA A 97 13.11 -9.29 -11.22
CA ALA A 97 11.74 -9.70 -11.51
C ALA A 97 10.92 -8.62 -12.26
N CYS A 98 11.16 -7.33 -11.97
CA CYS A 98 10.52 -6.23 -12.67
C CYS A 98 11.14 -5.94 -14.04
N GLU A 99 12.46 -6.10 -14.20
CA GLU A 99 13.15 -5.97 -15.49
C GLU A 99 12.73 -7.06 -16.48
N ALA A 100 12.27 -8.21 -15.99
CA ALA A 100 11.71 -9.28 -16.82
C ALA A 100 10.30 -8.97 -17.37
N LEU A 101 9.62 -7.92 -16.90
CA LEU A 101 8.30 -7.54 -17.38
C LEU A 101 8.40 -6.57 -18.59
N PRO A 102 7.45 -6.62 -19.54
CA PRO A 102 7.39 -5.65 -20.62
C PRO A 102 7.26 -4.21 -20.07
N PRO A 103 8.09 -3.24 -20.51
CA PRO A 103 8.01 -1.85 -20.04
C PRO A 103 6.62 -1.22 -20.23
N GLU A 104 5.95 -1.53 -21.35
CA GLU A 104 4.62 -1.02 -21.66
C GLU A 104 3.57 -1.50 -20.64
N LEU A 105 3.75 -2.72 -20.11
CA LEU A 105 2.86 -3.24 -19.08
C LEU A 105 3.06 -2.49 -17.76
N ILE A 106 4.32 -2.22 -17.38
CA ILE A 106 4.65 -1.43 -16.18
C ILE A 106 4.07 -0.02 -16.29
N ASP A 107 4.15 0.60 -17.46
CA ASP A 107 3.59 1.93 -17.68
C ASP A 107 2.06 1.97 -17.61
N ARG A 108 1.38 0.82 -17.77
CA ARG A 108 -0.07 0.68 -17.60
C ARG A 108 -0.54 0.58 -16.15
N ALA A 109 0.34 0.58 -15.15
CA ALA A 109 -0.03 0.54 -13.74
C ALA A 109 -1.18 1.51 -13.35
N PRO A 110 -1.18 2.80 -13.78
CA PRO A 110 -2.23 3.75 -13.41
C PRO A 110 -3.60 3.40 -14.00
N TRP A 111 -3.62 2.75 -15.17
CA TRP A 111 -4.85 2.33 -15.83
C TRP A 111 -5.51 1.17 -15.08
N PHE A 112 -4.73 0.23 -14.54
CA PHE A 112 -5.27 -0.83 -13.68
C PHE A 112 -5.75 -0.28 -12.34
N MET A 113 -5.07 0.73 -11.77
CA MET A 113 -5.56 1.45 -10.59
C MET A 113 -6.89 2.15 -10.88
N LEU A 114 -7.00 2.87 -12.00
CA LEU A 114 -8.26 3.49 -12.41
C LEU A 114 -9.38 2.46 -12.56
N GLN A 115 -9.11 1.34 -13.24
CA GLN A 115 -10.08 0.28 -13.43
C GLN A 115 -10.60 -0.27 -12.09
N ALA A 116 -9.70 -0.58 -11.15
CA ALA A 116 -10.07 -1.05 -9.82
C ALA A 116 -10.84 0.00 -9.02
N ALA A 117 -10.46 1.26 -9.15
CA ALA A 117 -11.11 2.39 -8.49
C ALA A 117 -12.54 2.60 -9.02
N LEU A 118 -12.74 2.49 -10.33
CA LEU A 118 -14.07 2.52 -10.97
C LEU A 118 -14.93 1.32 -10.56
N ALA A 119 -14.31 0.18 -10.25
CA ALA A 119 -14.98 -1.00 -9.69
C ALA A 119 -15.29 -0.88 -8.18
N GLY A 120 -14.98 0.25 -7.54
CA GLY A 120 -15.36 0.52 -6.15
C GLY A 120 -14.27 0.22 -5.12
N ASN A 121 -13.03 -0.12 -5.52
CA ASN A 121 -11.95 -0.38 -4.56
C ASN A 121 -11.40 0.94 -3.97
N ALA A 122 -11.61 1.15 -2.67
CA ALA A 122 -11.19 2.37 -1.95
C ALA A 122 -9.68 2.63 -2.01
N SER A 123 -8.85 1.60 -1.85
CA SER A 123 -7.39 1.74 -1.90
C SER A 123 -6.92 2.17 -3.29
N ALA A 124 -7.51 1.61 -4.35
CA ALA A 124 -7.21 1.99 -5.72
C ALA A 124 -7.68 3.42 -6.05
N MET A 125 -8.81 3.87 -5.48
CA MET A 125 -9.25 5.26 -5.61
C MET A 125 -8.19 6.24 -5.09
N VAL A 126 -7.64 5.98 -3.90
CA VAL A 126 -6.59 6.81 -3.32
C VAL A 126 -5.30 6.72 -4.12
N ALA A 127 -4.89 5.51 -4.52
CA ALA A 127 -3.68 5.30 -5.32
C ALA A 127 -3.73 6.04 -6.67
N PHE A 128 -4.87 5.99 -7.36
CA PHE A 128 -5.09 6.73 -8.60
C PHE A 128 -5.09 8.25 -8.37
N ALA A 129 -5.79 8.74 -7.35
CA ALA A 129 -5.80 10.16 -7.00
C ALA A 129 -4.43 10.70 -6.57
N ARG A 130 -3.56 9.84 -6.02
CA ARG A 130 -2.17 10.16 -5.67
C ARG A 130 -1.23 10.09 -6.89
N LEU A 131 -1.67 9.51 -8.00
CA LEU A 131 -0.84 9.11 -9.14
C LEU A 131 0.33 8.21 -8.71
N GLU A 132 0.03 7.17 -7.93
CA GLU A 132 1.06 6.29 -7.37
C GLU A 132 1.95 5.65 -8.47
N GLY A 133 3.25 5.91 -8.38
CA GLY A 133 4.25 5.47 -9.36
C GLY A 133 4.40 6.38 -10.60
N VAL A 134 3.54 7.38 -10.77
CA VAL A 134 3.58 8.31 -11.91
C VAL A 134 4.22 9.64 -11.50
N THR A 135 5.26 10.03 -12.21
CA THR A 135 5.85 11.37 -12.07
C THR A 135 5.02 12.39 -12.84
N MET A 136 5.06 13.67 -12.46
CA MET A 136 4.38 14.72 -13.22
C MET A 136 4.78 14.77 -14.69
N ALA A 137 6.08 14.59 -14.99
CA ALA A 137 6.56 14.47 -16.37
C ALA A 137 5.93 13.28 -17.11
N GLY A 138 5.78 12.13 -16.42
CA GLY A 138 5.13 10.95 -16.99
C GLY A 138 3.63 11.14 -17.21
N LEU A 139 2.96 11.92 -16.36
CA LEU A 139 1.56 12.29 -16.56
C LEU A 139 1.38 13.21 -17.77
N VAL A 140 2.26 14.21 -17.93
CA VAL A 140 2.22 15.14 -19.08
C VAL A 140 2.55 14.42 -20.40
N ALA A 141 3.42 13.41 -20.36
CA ALA A 141 3.78 12.61 -21.52
C ALA A 141 2.68 11.64 -21.99
N ASP A 142 1.65 11.38 -21.17
CA ASP A 142 0.49 10.55 -21.50
C ASP A 142 -0.80 11.40 -21.44
N PRO A 143 -1.19 12.06 -22.55
CA PRO A 143 -2.37 12.91 -22.58
C PRO A 143 -3.67 12.16 -22.26
N ALA A 144 -3.75 10.87 -22.59
CA ALA A 144 -4.93 10.07 -22.32
C ALA A 144 -5.07 9.82 -20.82
N LEU A 145 -3.98 9.45 -20.13
CA LEU A 145 -3.98 9.29 -18.69
C LEU A 145 -4.25 10.62 -17.97
N TYR A 146 -3.68 11.72 -18.46
CA TYR A 146 -3.93 13.05 -17.88
C TYR A 146 -5.40 13.45 -17.94
N GLU A 147 -6.08 13.20 -19.06
CA GLU A 147 -7.51 13.48 -19.19
C GLU A 147 -8.34 12.63 -18.23
N GLN A 148 -8.05 11.33 -18.14
CA GLN A 148 -8.72 10.45 -17.17
C GLN A 148 -8.47 10.89 -15.73
N TYR A 149 -7.26 11.34 -15.43
CA TYR A 149 -6.92 11.86 -14.11
C TYR A 149 -7.77 13.09 -13.77
N ARG A 150 -7.85 14.08 -14.67
CA ARG A 150 -8.69 15.27 -14.47
C ARG A 150 -10.16 14.92 -14.27
N LEU A 151 -10.66 13.95 -15.04
CA LEU A 151 -12.07 13.57 -15.00
C LEU A 151 -12.44 12.81 -13.74
N HIS A 152 -11.55 11.95 -13.22
CA HIS A 152 -11.90 10.99 -12.18
C HIS A 152 -11.24 11.23 -10.82
N ALA A 153 -10.07 11.85 -10.73
CA ALA A 153 -9.27 11.84 -9.50
C ALA A 153 -9.99 12.46 -8.30
N PHE A 154 -10.63 13.64 -8.47
CA PHE A 154 -11.39 14.27 -7.40
C PHE A 154 -12.55 13.39 -6.92
N GLY A 155 -13.42 12.95 -7.83
CA GLY A 155 -14.58 12.12 -7.47
C GLY A 155 -14.19 10.74 -6.92
N LEU A 156 -13.06 10.16 -7.32
CA LEU A 156 -12.55 8.92 -6.73
C LEU A 156 -12.01 9.16 -5.31
N TRP A 157 -11.20 10.20 -5.12
CA TRP A 157 -10.70 10.57 -3.80
C TRP A 157 -11.84 10.88 -2.83
N GLU A 158 -12.83 11.68 -3.24
CA GLU A 158 -13.98 12.04 -2.41
C GLU A 158 -14.78 10.78 -2.01
N ARG A 159 -15.04 9.87 -2.95
CA ARG A 159 -15.67 8.59 -2.64
C ARG A 159 -14.86 7.74 -1.65
N ALA A 160 -13.54 7.69 -1.79
CA ALA A 160 -12.69 6.98 -0.84
C ALA A 160 -12.75 7.61 0.56
N LEU A 161 -12.77 8.93 0.65
CA LEU A 161 -12.93 9.66 1.91
C LEU A 161 -14.28 9.35 2.56
N HIS A 162 -15.37 9.33 1.79
CA HIS A 162 -16.70 8.96 2.27
C HIS A 162 -16.80 7.50 2.73
N GLN A 163 -15.97 6.61 2.19
CA GLN A 163 -15.84 5.22 2.66
C GLN A 163 -14.95 5.08 3.91
N GLY A 164 -14.44 6.20 4.45
CA GLY A 164 -13.60 6.21 5.64
C GLY A 164 -12.16 5.82 5.41
N SER A 165 -11.66 5.94 4.17
CA SER A 165 -10.24 5.75 3.89
C SER A 165 -9.41 6.83 4.59
N MET A 166 -8.59 6.42 5.58
CA MET A 166 -7.63 7.32 6.22
C MET A 166 -6.56 7.79 5.23
N ASP A 167 -6.17 6.95 4.27
CA ASP A 167 -5.21 7.35 3.23
C ASP A 167 -5.75 8.48 2.34
N ALA A 168 -7.07 8.53 2.11
CA ALA A 168 -7.70 9.64 1.41
C ALA A 168 -7.63 10.94 2.22
N LEU A 169 -7.90 10.86 3.53
CA LEU A 169 -7.79 12.01 4.44
C LEU A 169 -6.35 12.54 4.50
N TRP A 170 -5.37 11.65 4.59
CA TRP A 170 -3.95 12.02 4.57
C TRP A 170 -3.51 12.59 3.24
N LEU A 171 -3.98 12.02 2.12
CA LEU A 171 -3.72 12.55 0.79
C LEU A 171 -4.26 13.97 0.66
N TRP A 172 -5.45 14.25 1.21
CA TRP A 172 -6.03 15.58 1.20
C TRP A 172 -5.20 16.57 2.02
N TYR A 173 -4.91 16.22 3.27
CA TYR A 173 -4.08 17.05 4.14
C TYR A 173 -2.73 17.38 3.47
N GLY A 174 -2.03 16.38 2.94
CA GLY A 174 -0.77 16.58 2.22
C GLY A 174 -0.91 17.45 0.98
N ALA A 175 -2.06 17.40 0.29
CA ALA A 175 -2.29 18.22 -0.90
C ALA A 175 -2.49 19.70 -0.58
N VAL A 176 -2.99 20.05 0.61
CA VAL A 176 -3.35 21.44 0.96
C VAL A 176 -2.47 22.10 2.03
N ASN A 177 -1.90 21.34 2.96
CA ASN A 177 -1.11 21.87 4.08
C ASN A 177 0.29 22.30 3.65
N ASP A 178 0.82 21.54 2.72
CA ASP A 178 2.22 21.59 2.42
C ASP A 178 2.42 22.67 1.35
N GLY A 179 3.57 23.36 1.33
CA GLY A 179 4.01 24.14 0.14
C GLY A 179 4.19 23.27 -1.13
N TRP A 180 3.58 22.09 -1.13
CA TRP A 180 3.56 21.02 -2.08
C TRP A 180 2.23 21.04 -2.84
N GLN A 181 2.00 22.15 -3.54
CA GLN A 181 1.28 22.14 -4.81
C GLN A 181 1.83 21.08 -5.81
N LYS A 182 2.87 20.33 -5.43
CA LYS A 182 3.45 19.16 -6.09
C LYS A 182 2.55 17.92 -6.04
N LEU A 183 1.64 17.80 -5.07
CA LEU A 183 0.71 16.67 -5.12
C LEU A 183 -0.32 16.90 -6.22
N PRO A 184 -0.48 15.94 -7.16
CA PRO A 184 -1.39 16.10 -8.28
C PRO A 184 -2.85 16.36 -7.88
N LEU A 185 -3.26 15.90 -6.68
CA LEU A 185 -4.62 16.07 -6.19
C LEU A 185 -4.99 17.56 -6.05
N PHE A 186 -4.06 18.41 -5.60
CA PHE A 186 -4.32 19.84 -5.42
C PHE A 186 -4.83 20.51 -6.72
N GLY A 187 -4.27 20.10 -7.87
CA GLY A 187 -4.65 20.63 -9.17
C GLY A 187 -6.08 20.30 -9.63
N VAL A 188 -6.73 19.33 -8.98
CA VAL A 188 -8.12 18.91 -9.29
C VAL A 188 -9.08 19.15 -8.12
N LEU A 189 -8.62 19.66 -6.98
CA LEU A 189 -9.49 20.02 -5.86
C LEU A 189 -10.33 21.26 -6.20
N PRO A 190 -11.67 21.20 -5.99
CA PRO A 190 -12.51 22.38 -5.98
C PRO A 190 -12.06 23.40 -4.91
N PRO A 191 -12.31 24.71 -5.10
CA PRO A 191 -11.86 25.75 -4.17
C PRO A 191 -12.24 25.51 -2.71
N GLU A 192 -13.42 24.97 -2.45
CA GLU A 192 -13.95 24.67 -1.12
C GLU A 192 -13.20 23.55 -0.38
N TYR A 193 -12.45 22.72 -1.10
CA TYR A 193 -11.60 21.67 -0.51
C TYR A 193 -10.15 22.12 -0.31
N ARG A 194 -9.78 23.34 -0.69
CA ARG A 194 -8.39 23.84 -0.57
C ARG A 194 -8.00 24.41 0.80
N PRO A 195 -8.92 24.92 1.66
CA PRO A 195 -8.54 25.35 2.99
C PRO A 195 -8.00 24.19 3.84
N VAL A 196 -6.80 24.36 4.40
CA VAL A 196 -6.09 23.34 5.19
C VAL A 196 -6.79 23.02 6.52
N GLU A 197 -7.58 23.96 7.01
CA GLU A 197 -8.30 23.86 8.28
C GLU A 197 -9.30 22.70 8.27
N ARG A 198 -9.90 22.38 7.11
CA ARG A 198 -10.90 21.31 6.99
C ARG A 198 -10.30 19.90 7.17
N PRO A 199 -9.26 19.47 6.43
CA PRO A 199 -8.65 18.18 6.69
C PRO A 199 -8.04 18.11 8.08
N LEU A 200 -7.45 19.20 8.60
CA LEU A 200 -6.94 19.23 9.97
C LEU A 200 -8.03 19.00 11.02
N ALA A 201 -9.16 19.72 10.92
CA ALA A 201 -10.30 19.55 11.82
C ALA A 201 -10.85 18.11 11.78
N LEU A 202 -10.94 17.51 10.59
CA LEU A 202 -11.42 16.14 10.43
C LEU A 202 -10.43 15.13 11.02
N ILE A 203 -9.14 15.37 10.85
CA ILE A 203 -8.09 14.55 11.45
C ILE A 203 -8.13 14.62 12.98
N GLU A 204 -8.23 15.82 13.57
CA GLU A 204 -8.39 15.99 15.03
C GLU A 204 -9.62 15.22 15.52
N ARG A 205 -10.74 15.36 14.81
CA ARG A 205 -11.98 14.68 15.20
C ARG A 205 -11.88 13.15 15.14
N VAL A 206 -11.18 12.61 14.16
CA VAL A 206 -10.89 11.17 14.04
C VAL A 206 -9.94 10.71 15.16
N ASN A 207 -8.95 11.53 15.52
CA ASN A 207 -8.04 11.27 16.63
C ASN A 207 -8.78 11.23 17.97
N ASP A 208 -9.63 12.22 18.24
CA ASP A 208 -10.43 12.31 19.48
C ASP A 208 -11.40 11.14 19.64
N ALA A 209 -11.82 10.54 18.52
CA ALA A 209 -12.61 9.31 18.53
C ALA A 209 -11.79 8.04 18.83
N GLY A 210 -10.47 8.15 19.02
CA GLY A 210 -9.56 7.01 19.22
C GLY A 210 -9.40 6.13 17.98
N ARG A 211 -9.53 6.70 16.77
CA ARG A 211 -9.59 5.92 15.51
C ARG A 211 -8.35 6.03 14.64
N LEU A 212 -7.37 6.84 15.00
CA LEU A 212 -6.10 6.84 14.30
C LEU A 212 -5.30 5.59 14.69
N PRO A 213 -4.67 4.88 13.72
CA PRO A 213 -3.79 3.77 14.04
C PRO A 213 -2.65 4.25 14.94
N ALA A 214 -2.28 3.47 15.96
CA ALA A 214 -1.18 3.81 16.87
C ALA A 214 0.17 4.03 16.14
N SER A 215 0.33 3.38 14.97
CA SER A 215 1.49 3.52 14.08
C SER A 215 1.56 4.88 13.38
N VAL A 216 0.46 5.62 13.31
CA VAL A 216 0.45 6.99 12.80
C VAL A 216 0.84 7.90 13.95
N HIS A 217 2.14 8.08 14.15
CA HIS A 217 2.68 9.14 15.01
C HIS A 217 2.39 10.50 14.38
N MET A 218 1.13 10.91 14.47
CA MET A 218 0.59 12.18 14.02
C MET A 218 1.40 13.37 14.53
N GLN A 219 1.91 13.28 15.77
CA GLN A 219 2.79 14.30 16.33
C GLN A 219 4.09 14.48 15.54
N GLN A 220 4.71 13.40 15.02
CA GLN A 220 5.94 13.51 14.24
C GLN A 220 5.71 14.14 12.86
N MET A 221 4.59 13.87 12.20
CA MET A 221 4.27 14.50 10.91
C MET A 221 3.90 15.97 11.06
N ILE A 222 3.09 16.33 12.06
CA ILE A 222 2.76 17.72 12.35
C ILE A 222 4.03 18.47 12.79
N SER A 223 4.85 17.88 13.66
CA SER A 223 6.08 18.52 14.16
C SER A 223 7.17 18.64 13.09
N SER A 224 7.25 17.73 12.13
CA SER A 224 8.22 17.80 11.03
C SER A 224 7.80 18.78 9.92
N SER A 225 6.50 19.01 9.72
CA SER A 225 5.99 20.08 8.83
C SER A 225 6.10 21.47 9.44
N ASN A 226 6.15 21.53 10.78
CA ASN A 226 6.53 22.71 11.54
C ASN A 226 8.05 22.94 11.41
N ASN A 227 8.49 23.31 10.21
CA ASN A 227 9.64 24.21 10.10
C ASN A 227 9.41 25.31 11.14
N ALA A 228 10.34 25.49 12.08
CA ALA A 228 10.18 26.32 13.29
C ALA A 228 9.77 27.80 13.04
N SER A 229 9.64 28.20 11.77
CA SER A 229 9.26 29.52 11.30
C SER A 229 7.79 29.67 10.90
N ARG A 230 6.98 28.61 10.81
CA ARG A 230 5.55 28.74 10.47
C ARG A 230 4.69 28.88 11.74
N PRO A 231 3.79 29.88 11.83
CA PRO A 231 2.85 29.96 12.94
C PRO A 231 1.93 28.73 12.93
N PRO A 232 1.47 28.27 14.09
CA PRO A 232 0.51 27.17 14.17
C PRO A 232 -0.76 27.52 13.39
N ILE A 233 -1.27 26.57 12.62
CA ILE A 233 -2.52 26.74 11.87
C ILE A 233 -3.67 26.78 12.87
N SER A 234 -4.42 27.88 12.87
CA SER A 234 -5.63 28.01 13.69
C SER A 234 -6.82 27.39 12.96
N ILE A 235 -7.45 26.39 13.56
CA ILE A 235 -8.64 25.74 13.00
C ILE A 235 -9.88 26.56 13.37
N SER A 236 -10.59 27.06 12.36
CA SER A 236 -11.81 27.84 12.54
C SER A 236 -12.96 27.00 13.13
N SER A 237 -13.94 27.66 13.77
CA SER A 237 -15.16 26.99 14.23
C SER A 237 -15.94 26.36 13.08
N GLU A 238 -16.00 27.03 11.93
CA GLU A 238 -16.64 26.50 10.71
C GLU A 238 -15.99 25.18 10.25
N ALA A 239 -14.66 25.10 10.27
CA ALA A 239 -13.95 23.87 9.90
C ALA A 239 -14.24 22.72 10.88
N ARG A 240 -14.35 23.01 12.18
CA ARG A 240 -14.74 22.01 13.20
C ARG A 240 -16.17 21.53 13.02
N GLU A 241 -17.11 22.45 12.85
CA GLU A 241 -18.53 22.11 12.61
C GLU A 241 -18.69 21.25 11.34
N TRP A 242 -17.97 21.62 10.27
CA TRP A 242 -17.92 20.83 9.04
C TRP A 242 -17.35 19.42 9.29
N ALA A 243 -16.21 19.32 9.99
CA ALA A 243 -15.56 18.04 10.30
C ALA A 243 -16.46 17.13 11.14
N ASP A 244 -17.16 17.67 12.14
CA ASP A 244 -18.13 16.94 12.96
C ASP A 244 -19.32 16.45 12.13
N ALA A 245 -19.86 17.29 11.26
CA ALA A 245 -20.95 16.91 10.36
C ALA A 245 -20.51 15.81 9.37
N PHE A 246 -19.33 15.96 8.78
CA PHE A 246 -18.75 14.98 7.86
C PHE A 246 -18.51 13.64 8.56
N TYR A 247 -17.86 13.66 9.72
CA TYR A 247 -17.56 12.48 10.52
C TYR A 247 -18.83 11.70 10.88
N ARG A 248 -19.86 12.37 11.41
CA ARG A 248 -21.14 11.71 11.76
C ARG A 248 -21.82 11.10 10.54
N ARG A 249 -21.82 11.82 9.42
CA ARG A 249 -22.50 11.36 8.19
C ARG A 249 -21.80 10.18 7.52
N HIS A 250 -20.48 10.13 7.54
CA HIS A 250 -19.72 9.22 6.68
C HIS A 250 -18.80 8.25 7.41
N LEU A 251 -18.28 8.64 8.58
CA LEU A 251 -17.25 7.87 9.27
C LEU A 251 -17.78 7.13 10.48
N GLU A 252 -18.82 7.64 11.13
CA GLU A 252 -19.39 7.04 12.34
C GLU A 252 -20.00 5.66 12.06
N ALA A 253 -20.80 5.53 11.00
CA ALA A 253 -21.43 4.26 10.61
C ALA A 253 -20.44 3.26 9.97
N SER A 254 -19.54 3.77 9.12
CA SER A 254 -18.58 2.93 8.37
C SER A 254 -17.64 2.15 9.29
N THR A 255 -17.34 2.67 10.48
CA THR A 255 -16.47 2.01 11.46
C THR A 255 -17.03 0.78 12.12
N GLU A 256 -18.34 0.66 12.31
CA GLU A 256 -18.87 -0.59 12.86
C GLU A 256 -18.63 -1.73 11.88
N LEU A 257 -18.76 -1.43 10.59
CA LEU A 257 -18.46 -2.37 9.50
C LEU A 257 -16.97 -2.70 9.41
N VAL A 258 -16.09 -1.68 9.48
CA VAL A 258 -14.63 -1.88 9.39
C VAL A 258 -14.08 -2.60 10.62
N LEU A 259 -14.55 -2.28 11.82
CA LEU A 259 -14.15 -3.00 13.04
C LEU A 259 -14.68 -4.45 13.04
N ALA A 260 -15.85 -4.70 12.45
CA ALA A 260 -16.36 -6.05 12.25
C ALA A 260 -15.50 -6.84 11.25
N ASP A 261 -15.14 -6.25 10.11
CA ASP A 261 -14.26 -6.88 9.11
C ASP A 261 -12.84 -7.10 9.64
N ALA A 262 -12.26 -6.11 10.34
CA ALA A 262 -10.95 -6.23 10.96
C ALA A 262 -10.93 -7.31 12.06
N ARG A 263 -11.99 -7.42 12.88
CA ARG A 263 -12.13 -8.53 13.83
C ARG A 263 -12.24 -9.88 13.12
N GLN A 264 -12.98 -9.95 12.03
CA GLN A 264 -13.11 -11.17 11.24
C GLN A 264 -11.78 -11.60 10.61
N ARG A 265 -11.01 -10.66 10.05
CA ARG A 265 -9.68 -10.92 9.49
C ARG A 265 -8.67 -11.30 10.56
N LEU A 266 -8.62 -10.59 11.70
CA LEU A 266 -7.76 -10.96 12.81
C LEU A 266 -8.10 -12.33 13.37
N MET A 267 -9.38 -12.72 13.40
CA MET A 267 -9.76 -14.09 13.74
C MET A 267 -9.20 -15.10 12.72
N LEU A 268 -9.38 -14.86 11.42
CA LEU A 268 -8.88 -15.74 10.36
C LEU A 268 -7.34 -15.83 10.34
N ASP A 269 -6.64 -14.72 10.52
CA ASP A 269 -5.18 -14.67 10.59
C ASP A 269 -4.65 -15.32 11.87
N HIS A 270 -5.35 -15.19 13.01
CA HIS A 270 -5.01 -15.91 14.22
C HIS A 270 -5.16 -17.43 14.04
N PHE A 271 -6.21 -17.88 13.33
CA PHE A 271 -6.35 -19.29 12.96
C PHE A 271 -5.27 -19.77 11.98
N SER A 272 -4.84 -18.94 11.03
CA SER A 272 -3.74 -19.25 10.11
C SER A 272 -2.39 -19.32 10.83
N LEU A 273 -2.10 -18.36 11.73
CA LEU A 273 -0.89 -18.34 12.55
C LEU A 273 -0.84 -19.52 13.53
N ILE A 274 -1.99 -19.95 14.09
CA ILE A 274 -2.06 -21.18 14.88
C ILE A 274 -1.71 -22.41 14.01
N GLY A 275 -2.12 -22.42 12.74
CA GLY A 275 -1.73 -23.45 11.78
C GLY A 275 -0.22 -23.46 11.49
N GLU A 276 0.36 -22.31 11.16
CA GLU A 276 1.80 -22.17 10.89
C GLU A 276 2.68 -22.46 12.12
N VAL A 277 2.24 -22.06 13.32
CA VAL A 277 2.93 -22.39 14.58
C VAL A 277 2.87 -23.90 14.84
N LYS A 278 1.77 -24.57 14.51
CA LYS A 278 1.66 -26.02 14.63
C LYS A 278 2.58 -26.73 13.65
N ASP A 279 2.68 -26.25 12.41
CA ASP A 279 3.58 -26.80 11.39
C ASP A 279 5.06 -26.57 11.76
N LEU A 280 5.39 -25.40 12.35
CA LEU A 280 6.73 -25.12 12.87
C LEU A 280 7.08 -25.95 14.12
N GLN A 281 6.10 -26.23 14.99
CA GLN A 281 6.27 -27.14 16.12
C GLN A 281 6.45 -28.59 15.67
N GLU A 282 5.73 -29.04 14.63
CA GLU A 282 5.90 -30.37 14.02
C GLU A 282 7.26 -30.49 13.30
N LEU A 283 7.74 -29.42 12.65
CA LEU A 283 9.09 -29.37 12.07
C LEU A 283 10.20 -29.36 13.13
N ALA A 284 10.01 -28.65 14.25
CA ALA A 284 10.94 -28.65 15.37
C ALA A 284 10.99 -30.02 16.09
N ALA A 285 9.83 -30.65 16.30
CA ALA A 285 9.76 -32.01 16.85
C ALA A 285 10.46 -33.04 15.93
N ARG A 286 10.31 -32.89 14.60
CA ARG A 286 11.04 -33.73 13.63
C ARG A 286 12.53 -33.45 13.58
N SER A 287 12.99 -32.21 13.84
CA SER A 287 14.42 -31.94 13.90
C SER A 287 15.05 -32.50 15.17
N GLU A 288 14.34 -32.48 16.31
CA GLU A 288 14.77 -33.17 17.54
C GLU A 288 14.82 -34.69 17.36
N GLU A 289 13.86 -35.28 16.63
CA GLU A 289 13.85 -36.72 16.30
C GLU A 289 15.03 -37.12 15.37
N LEU A 290 15.37 -36.24 14.41
CA LEU A 290 16.51 -36.40 13.50
C LEU A 290 17.87 -36.17 14.20
N GLU A 291 17.94 -35.27 15.18
CA GLU A 291 19.12 -35.10 16.03
C GLU A 291 19.29 -36.26 17.02
N ALA A 292 18.20 -36.84 17.51
CA ALA A 292 18.22 -38.05 18.34
C ALA A 292 18.63 -39.31 17.56
N THR A 293 18.33 -39.39 16.26
CA THR A 293 18.84 -40.47 15.39
C THR A 293 20.30 -40.25 14.97
N ALA A 294 20.73 -39.01 14.74
CA ALA A 294 22.12 -38.69 14.43
C ALA A 294 23.09 -38.85 15.62
N TYR A 295 22.59 -38.80 16.87
CA TYR A 295 23.40 -39.04 18.07
C TYR A 295 23.61 -40.53 18.39
N ASN A 296 22.66 -41.41 18.01
CA ASN A 296 22.77 -42.86 18.28
C ASN A 296 23.64 -43.62 17.26
N GLU A 297 23.93 -43.06 16.08
CA GLU A 297 24.80 -43.72 15.09
C GLU A 297 26.30 -43.41 15.28
N ARG A 298 26.68 -42.56 16.25
CA ARG A 298 28.10 -42.22 16.53
C ARG A 298 28.75 -42.97 17.69
N CYS A 299 28.06 -43.95 18.30
CA CYS A 299 28.61 -44.74 19.41
C CYS A 299 28.58 -46.27 19.19
N SER A 300 28.60 -46.77 17.96
CA SER A 300 28.61 -48.24 17.70
C SER A 300 29.57 -48.73 16.62
N SER A 301 30.74 -48.09 16.45
CA SER A 301 31.82 -48.68 15.65
C SER A 301 33.20 -48.49 16.29
N THR A 302 33.41 -49.12 17.44
CA THR A 302 34.74 -49.54 17.89
C THR A 302 34.62 -50.91 18.56
N GLY A 303 35.14 -51.94 17.89
CA GLY A 303 35.61 -53.16 18.56
C GLY A 303 35.10 -54.48 17.96
N ALA A 304 36.06 -55.27 17.48
CA ALA A 304 36.07 -56.69 17.03
C ALA A 304 36.12 -56.83 15.50
N ASP A 305 37.18 -57.33 14.86
CA ASP A 305 38.48 -57.89 15.25
C ASP A 305 39.57 -57.41 14.26
#